data_AF-A0A260YUW7-F1
#
_entry.id   AF-A0A260YUW7-F1
#
_cell.length_a   1.000
_cell.length_b   1.000
_cell.length_c   1.000
_cell.angle_alpha   90.00
_cell.angle_beta   90.00
_cell.angle_gamma   90.00
#
_symmetry.space_group_name_H-M   'P 1'
#
loop_
_entity.id
_entity.type
_entity.pdbx_description
1 polymer ?
#
loop_
_entity_poly.entity_id
_entity_poly.type
_entity_poly.pdbx_seq_one_letter_code
_entity_poly.pdbx_strand_id
1 'polypeptide(L)'
;MIASIEPNALITSSELGWTSITGTVRVGDGHVTKDTVILRVASLGGIVLSASSQKVETGGRVNLRLRGIVAGAEDEEPFAFGGAIYPFKVTWSVSDPSVLSTTHPLGGDVVEPSENQFAIWFDAIRGGSVTVRAVVELNERARKHFVGQRKSFTTEITVTVEDALSLIQPEMAVNSVRVAPNSQLKMVTVWSQAAFSVPSDFSTRVSITSDGFLRTNGKEGSAVVAVRKLNSPDNETVLIPVT
;
A
#
# COMPACT_ATOMS: atom_id res chain seq x y z
N MET A 1 0.10 0.47 -36.25
CA MET A 1 -1.01 0.35 -35.28
C MET A 1 -0.42 0.59 -33.90
N ILE A 2 -1.04 1.42 -33.06
CA ILE A 2 -0.48 1.82 -31.74
C ILE A 2 -0.67 0.70 -30.70
N ALA A 3 -1.86 0.12 -30.63
CA ALA A 3 -2.17 -1.03 -29.81
C ALA A 3 -3.22 -1.91 -30.50
N SER A 4 -3.24 -3.19 -30.17
CA SER A 4 -4.27 -4.15 -30.57
C SER A 4 -5.10 -4.57 -29.36
N ILE A 5 -6.34 -4.98 -29.60
CA ILE A 5 -7.30 -5.30 -28.54
C ILE A 5 -7.98 -6.61 -28.90
N GLU A 6 -7.88 -7.57 -28.00
CA GLU A 6 -8.54 -8.87 -28.15
C GLU A 6 -10.01 -8.81 -27.68
N PRO A 7 -10.86 -9.77 -28.09
CA PRO A 7 -12.27 -9.81 -27.66
C PRO A 7 -12.48 -9.90 -26.13
N ASN A 8 -11.47 -10.36 -25.39
CA ASN A 8 -11.43 -10.40 -23.92
C ASN A 8 -11.00 -9.06 -23.29
N ALA A 9 -10.85 -8.00 -24.08
CA ALA A 9 -10.34 -6.68 -23.70
C ALA A 9 -8.85 -6.64 -23.29
N LEU A 10 -8.06 -7.67 -23.61
CA LEU A 10 -6.60 -7.59 -23.46
C LEU A 10 -6.02 -6.60 -24.47
N ILE A 11 -5.32 -5.60 -23.96
CA ILE A 11 -4.67 -4.55 -24.76
C ILE A 11 -3.20 -4.90 -24.92
N THR A 12 -2.74 -5.06 -26.16
CA THR A 12 -1.32 -5.25 -26.47
C THR A 12 -0.78 -4.03 -27.21
N SER A 13 0.05 -3.24 -26.55
CA SER A 13 0.74 -2.10 -27.15
C SER A 13 1.82 -2.55 -28.15
N SER A 14 1.91 -1.87 -29.29
CA SER A 14 2.90 -2.19 -30.34
C SER A 14 3.80 -1.00 -30.68
N GLU A 15 3.28 0.23 -30.67
CA GLU A 15 4.02 1.44 -31.01
C GLU A 15 3.64 2.61 -30.10
N LEU A 16 4.58 3.54 -29.90
CA LEU A 16 4.33 4.75 -29.11
C LEU A 16 3.33 5.67 -29.83
N GLY A 17 2.44 6.29 -29.08
CA GLY A 17 1.48 7.25 -29.60
C GLY A 17 0.11 7.17 -28.92
N TRP A 18 -0.88 7.74 -29.59
CA TRP A 18 -2.25 7.83 -29.10
C TRP A 18 -3.17 7.00 -29.98
N THR A 19 -4.10 6.28 -29.37
CA THR A 19 -5.21 5.61 -30.04
C THR A 19 -6.45 5.72 -29.18
N SER A 20 -7.59 5.29 -29.70
CA SER A 20 -8.82 5.16 -28.90
C SER A 20 -9.27 3.72 -28.87
N ILE A 21 -9.98 3.38 -27.79
CA ILE A 21 -10.61 2.08 -27.58
C ILE A 21 -12.09 2.34 -27.42
N THR A 22 -12.91 1.74 -28.28
CA THR A 22 -14.37 1.83 -28.19
C THR A 22 -14.94 0.52 -27.68
N GLY A 23 -15.49 0.53 -26.48
CA GLY A 23 -16.28 -0.58 -25.95
C GLY A 23 -17.72 -0.49 -26.47
N THR A 24 -18.31 -1.62 -26.85
CA THR A 24 -19.71 -1.67 -27.30
C THR A 24 -20.49 -2.74 -26.55
N VAL A 25 -21.63 -2.38 -25.99
CA VAL A 25 -22.56 -3.31 -25.34
C VAL A 25 -23.85 -3.32 -26.13
N ARG A 26 -24.31 -4.52 -26.51
CA ARG A 26 -25.61 -4.71 -27.14
C ARG A 26 -26.63 -5.11 -26.07
N VAL A 27 -27.70 -4.34 -25.95
CA VAL A 27 -28.80 -4.60 -25.01
C VAL A 27 -30.05 -4.93 -25.83
N GLY A 28 -30.43 -6.21 -25.85
CA GLY A 28 -31.58 -6.69 -26.61
C GLY A 28 -31.47 -6.53 -28.13
N ASP A 29 -32.62 -6.52 -28.80
CA ASP A 29 -32.71 -6.46 -30.26
C ASP A 29 -32.70 -5.02 -30.76
N GLY A 30 -31.49 -4.43 -30.82
CA GLY A 30 -31.24 -3.22 -31.61
C GLY A 30 -30.58 -2.05 -30.87
N HIS A 31 -30.49 -2.09 -29.53
CA HIS A 31 -29.79 -1.03 -28.79
C HIS A 31 -28.32 -1.39 -28.63
N VAL A 32 -27.44 -0.53 -29.16
CA VAL A 32 -25.98 -0.63 -29.00
C VAL A 32 -25.49 0.63 -28.29
N THR A 33 -25.04 0.48 -27.06
CA THR A 33 -24.34 1.53 -26.32
C THR A 33 -22.86 1.42 -26.63
N LYS A 34 -22.21 2.56 -26.90
CA LYS A 34 -20.77 2.63 -27.14
C LYS A 34 -20.15 3.68 -26.25
N ASP A 35 -18.97 3.39 -25.74
CA ASP A 35 -18.14 4.36 -25.04
C ASP A 35 -16.71 4.28 -25.55
N THR A 36 -15.99 5.40 -25.56
CA THR A 36 -14.64 5.51 -26.11
C THR A 36 -13.68 6.10 -25.09
N VAL A 37 -12.59 5.40 -24.83
CA VAL A 37 -11.48 5.89 -24.01
C VAL A 37 -10.24 6.15 -24.87
N ILE A 38 -9.44 7.12 -24.46
CA ILE A 38 -8.16 7.43 -25.11
C ILE A 38 -7.06 6.59 -24.47
N LEU A 39 -6.30 5.87 -25.28
CA LEU A 39 -5.12 5.12 -24.86
C LEU A 39 -3.85 5.84 -25.33
N ARG A 40 -2.95 6.11 -24.38
CA ARG A 40 -1.59 6.57 -24.64
C ARG A 40 -0.60 5.41 -24.43
N VAL A 41 0.17 5.09 -25.46
CA VAL A 41 1.34 4.22 -25.34
C VAL A 41 2.56 5.13 -25.26
N ALA A 42 3.20 5.16 -24.08
CA ALA A 42 4.33 6.03 -23.80
C ALA A 42 5.53 5.25 -23.27
N SER A 43 6.71 5.79 -23.52
CA SER A 43 7.92 5.35 -22.84
C SER A 43 7.94 5.88 -21.41
N LEU A 44 8.50 5.08 -20.52
CA LEU A 44 8.71 5.42 -19.12
C LEU A 44 9.75 6.52 -18.97
N GLY A 45 9.36 7.61 -18.31
CA GLY A 45 10.24 8.72 -17.95
C GLY A 45 11.03 8.48 -16.65
N GLY A 46 10.54 7.57 -15.80
CA GLY A 46 11.15 7.20 -14.54
C GLY A 46 10.28 6.25 -13.72
N ILE A 47 10.68 6.06 -12.46
CA ILE A 47 9.94 5.23 -11.49
C ILE A 47 9.92 5.92 -10.14
N VAL A 48 8.88 5.64 -9.36
CA VAL A 48 8.75 6.08 -7.97
C VAL A 48 8.27 4.92 -7.10
N LEU A 49 8.70 4.90 -5.84
CA LEU A 49 8.20 3.94 -4.84
C LEU A 49 6.99 4.48 -4.11
N SER A 50 6.03 3.60 -3.88
CA SER A 50 4.91 3.80 -2.97
C SER A 50 4.94 2.69 -1.93
N ALA A 51 5.01 3.06 -0.66
CA ALA A 51 4.89 2.13 0.46
C ALA A 51 3.46 2.14 0.99
N SER A 52 2.97 0.99 1.46
CA SER A 52 1.70 0.91 2.21
C SER A 52 1.73 1.77 3.48
N SER A 53 2.93 1.94 4.07
CA SER A 53 3.24 2.93 5.10
C SER A 53 4.75 3.18 5.12
N GLN A 54 5.19 4.41 5.41
CA GLN A 54 6.60 4.71 5.68
C GLN A 54 6.97 4.53 7.17
N LYS A 55 5.98 4.25 8.02
CA LYS A 55 6.16 3.92 9.45
C LYS A 55 5.50 2.60 9.77
N VAL A 56 6.23 1.70 10.41
CA VAL A 56 5.76 0.36 10.78
C VAL A 56 6.29 -0.02 12.16
N GLU A 57 5.55 -0.81 12.92
CA GLU A 57 6.02 -1.32 14.21
C GLU A 57 6.78 -2.63 14.04
N THR A 58 7.67 -2.97 14.96
CA THR A 58 8.31 -4.30 15.00
C THR A 58 7.25 -5.41 15.04
N GLY A 59 7.47 -6.48 14.27
CA GLY A 59 6.49 -7.54 14.02
C GLY A 59 5.44 -7.20 12.95
N GLY A 60 5.38 -5.96 12.48
CA GLY A 60 4.52 -5.53 11.38
C GLY A 60 5.08 -5.85 10.00
N ARG A 61 4.29 -5.54 8.95
CA ARG A 61 4.66 -5.69 7.55
C ARG A 61 4.45 -4.42 6.76
N VAL A 62 5.29 -4.23 5.75
CA VAL A 62 5.15 -3.15 4.76
C VAL A 62 5.25 -3.72 3.36
N ASN A 63 4.39 -3.25 2.46
CA ASN A 63 4.45 -3.54 1.04
C ASN A 63 4.96 -2.31 0.30
N LEU A 64 5.97 -2.48 -0.54
CA LEU A 64 6.47 -1.43 -1.42
C LEU A 64 6.14 -1.81 -2.86
N ARG A 65 5.64 -0.83 -3.63
CA ARG A 65 5.29 -0.99 -5.04
C ARG A 65 5.97 0.08 -5.88
N LEU A 66 6.51 -0.34 -7.01
CA LEU A 66 6.99 0.52 -8.07
C LEU A 66 5.84 1.05 -8.90
N ARG A 67 5.89 2.35 -9.18
CA ARG A 67 5.00 3.04 -10.10
C ARG A 67 5.83 3.69 -11.18
N GLY A 68 5.31 3.67 -12.40
CA GLY A 68 5.92 4.38 -13.50
C GLY A 68 5.52 5.85 -13.54
N ILE A 69 6.39 6.68 -14.09
CA ILE A 69 6.05 8.08 -14.45
C ILE A 69 6.25 8.28 -15.94
N VAL A 70 5.39 9.09 -16.56
CA VAL A 70 5.54 9.49 -17.96
C VAL A 70 6.31 10.81 -18.01
N ALA A 71 7.36 10.89 -18.84
CA ALA A 71 8.10 12.14 -18.98
C ALA A 71 7.19 13.25 -19.52
N GLY A 72 7.10 14.38 -18.82
CA GLY A 72 6.24 15.49 -19.18
C GLY A 72 4.75 15.31 -18.84
N ALA A 73 4.40 14.25 -18.11
CA ALA A 73 3.06 14.03 -17.54
C ALA A 73 3.22 13.23 -16.23
N GLU A 74 3.75 13.89 -15.21
CA GLU A 74 4.11 13.27 -13.92
C GLU A 74 2.89 12.87 -13.08
N ASP A 75 1.72 13.43 -13.40
CA ASP A 75 0.41 13.08 -12.88
C ASP A 75 -0.22 11.87 -13.58
N GLU A 76 0.36 11.41 -14.69
CA GLU A 76 -0.05 10.18 -15.37
C GLU A 76 0.75 8.96 -14.88
N GLU A 77 0.02 7.93 -14.47
CA GLU A 77 0.59 6.63 -14.14
C GLU A 77 0.26 5.60 -15.22
N PRO A 78 1.27 5.04 -15.90
CA PRO A 78 1.04 4.05 -16.94
C PRO A 78 0.47 2.78 -16.30
N PHE A 79 -0.80 2.52 -16.58
CA PHE A 79 -1.57 1.39 -16.07
C PHE A 79 -0.87 0.03 -16.25
N ALA A 80 -0.14 -0.14 -17.36
CA ALA A 80 0.50 -1.39 -17.76
C ALA A 80 2.04 -1.39 -17.65
N PHE A 81 2.60 -0.75 -16.61
CA PHE A 81 4.06 -0.68 -16.40
C PHE A 81 4.75 -2.06 -16.33
N GLY A 82 4.03 -3.11 -15.90
CA GLY A 82 4.60 -4.45 -15.67
C GLY A 82 4.23 -5.56 -16.66
N GLY A 83 3.47 -5.24 -17.72
CA GLY A 83 2.96 -6.24 -18.67
C GLY A 83 3.76 -6.34 -19.98
N ALA A 84 5.00 -5.87 -19.99
CA ALA A 84 5.78 -5.75 -21.22
C ALA A 84 6.24 -7.11 -21.78
N ILE A 85 6.17 -7.29 -23.11
CA ILE A 85 6.63 -8.50 -23.82
C ILE A 85 8.09 -8.85 -23.46
N TYR A 86 8.91 -7.84 -23.27
CA TYR A 86 10.26 -7.98 -22.72
C TYR A 86 10.23 -7.52 -21.27
N PRO A 87 10.35 -8.44 -20.29
CA PRO A 87 10.21 -8.12 -18.89
C PRO A 87 11.36 -7.22 -18.43
N PHE A 88 11.07 -6.37 -17.44
CA PHE A 88 12.09 -5.61 -16.74
C PHE A 88 12.71 -6.45 -15.65
N LYS A 89 14.00 -6.27 -15.40
CA LYS A 89 14.64 -6.87 -14.23
C LYS A 89 14.58 -5.86 -13.07
N VAL A 90 13.97 -6.26 -11.97
CA VAL A 90 13.86 -5.41 -10.77
C VAL A 90 14.80 -5.94 -9.69
N THR A 91 15.67 -5.08 -9.17
CA THR A 91 16.55 -5.40 -8.05
C THR A 91 16.16 -4.55 -6.85
N TRP A 92 15.85 -5.22 -5.74
CA TRP A 92 15.50 -4.59 -4.47
C TRP A 92 16.67 -4.72 -3.48
N SER A 93 16.91 -3.68 -2.71
CA SER A 93 17.90 -3.70 -1.63
C SER A 93 17.44 -2.82 -0.47
N VAL A 94 17.82 -3.21 0.75
CA VAL A 94 17.57 -2.46 1.98
C VAL A 94 18.90 -2.13 2.65
N SER A 95 19.02 -0.93 3.21
CA SER A 95 20.27 -0.47 3.83
C SER A 95 20.67 -1.26 5.07
N ASP A 96 19.71 -1.81 5.83
CA ASP A 96 19.95 -2.68 6.98
C ASP A 96 18.87 -3.79 7.07
N PRO A 97 19.18 -5.02 6.63
CA PRO A 97 18.27 -6.17 6.71
C PRO A 97 17.88 -6.57 8.14
N SER A 98 18.63 -6.15 9.16
CA SER A 98 18.31 -6.46 10.56
C SER A 98 17.21 -5.57 11.15
N VAL A 99 16.87 -4.48 10.46
CA VAL A 99 15.71 -3.61 10.77
C VAL A 99 14.50 -4.01 9.94
N LEU A 100 14.69 -4.27 8.65
CA LEU A 100 13.62 -4.58 7.71
C LEU A 100 14.08 -5.68 6.76
N SER A 101 13.40 -6.83 6.76
CA SER A 101 13.82 -8.02 5.99
C SER A 101 12.80 -8.38 4.93
N THR A 102 13.25 -8.76 3.74
CA THR A 102 12.37 -9.21 2.66
C THR A 102 11.58 -10.44 3.09
N THR A 103 10.29 -10.46 2.74
CA THR A 103 9.38 -11.57 2.99
C THR A 103 8.47 -11.75 1.78
N HIS A 104 7.89 -12.94 1.61
CA HIS A 104 6.87 -13.17 0.61
C HIS A 104 5.50 -13.31 1.30
N PRO A 105 4.39 -12.76 0.75
CA PRO A 105 3.07 -12.83 1.38
C PRO A 105 2.60 -14.23 1.76
N LEU A 106 3.02 -15.23 0.98
CA LEU A 106 2.71 -16.65 1.18
C LEU A 106 3.72 -17.40 2.06
N GLY A 107 4.72 -16.72 2.62
CA GLY A 107 5.78 -17.31 3.44
C GLY A 107 7.11 -17.52 2.69
N GLY A 108 8.17 -17.79 3.45
CA GLY A 108 9.56 -17.81 2.96
C GLY A 108 9.92 -18.95 2.00
N ASP A 109 9.05 -19.95 1.83
CA ASP A 109 9.24 -21.06 0.89
C ASP A 109 8.88 -20.68 -0.55
N VAL A 110 8.27 -19.50 -0.75
CA VAL A 110 7.89 -19.01 -2.07
C VAL A 110 8.93 -18.00 -2.56
N VAL A 111 9.50 -18.29 -3.73
CA VAL A 111 10.44 -17.43 -4.41
C VAL A 111 9.81 -16.99 -5.73
N GLU A 112 9.64 -15.68 -5.90
CA GLU A 112 9.22 -15.09 -7.17
C GLU A 112 10.43 -14.76 -8.04
N PRO A 113 10.32 -14.86 -9.38
CA PRO A 113 11.32 -14.32 -10.29
C PRO A 113 11.49 -12.82 -10.08
N SER A 114 12.71 -12.31 -10.24
CA SER A 114 12.99 -10.86 -10.23
C SER A 114 12.49 -10.14 -11.49
N GLU A 115 12.09 -10.90 -12.50
CA GLU A 115 11.43 -10.38 -13.70
C GLU A 115 10.08 -9.81 -13.31
N ASN A 116 9.86 -8.53 -13.63
CA ASN A 116 8.62 -7.83 -13.35
C ASN A 116 8.18 -7.86 -11.86
N GLN A 117 9.13 -7.98 -10.93
CA GLN A 117 8.86 -7.91 -9.49
C GLN A 117 8.64 -6.44 -9.06
N PHE A 118 7.49 -5.86 -9.41
CA PHE A 118 7.15 -4.46 -9.11
C PHE A 118 6.59 -4.23 -7.72
N ALA A 119 6.43 -5.28 -6.93
CA ALA A 119 6.06 -5.18 -5.54
C ALA A 119 6.92 -6.12 -4.71
N ILE A 120 7.19 -5.73 -3.47
CA ILE A 120 7.96 -6.51 -2.52
C ILE A 120 7.41 -6.27 -1.12
N TRP A 121 7.43 -7.33 -0.32
CA TRP A 121 7.02 -7.27 1.07
C TRP A 121 8.22 -7.33 1.98
N PHE A 122 8.11 -6.63 3.09
CA PHE A 122 9.11 -6.69 4.15
C PHE A 122 8.44 -6.91 5.52
N ASP A 123 9.10 -7.72 6.35
CA ASP A 123 8.83 -7.85 7.77
C ASP A 123 9.68 -6.82 8.54
N ALA A 124 9.07 -6.13 9.49
CA ALA A 124 9.73 -5.19 10.39
C ALA A 124 10.30 -5.94 11.60
N ILE A 125 11.62 -5.98 11.71
CA ILE A 125 12.33 -6.85 12.66
C ILE A 125 12.73 -6.10 13.93
N ARG A 126 13.31 -4.92 13.78
CA ARG A 126 13.86 -4.13 14.89
C ARG A 126 13.66 -2.64 14.64
N GLY A 127 13.48 -1.83 15.69
CA GLY A 127 13.48 -0.39 15.58
C GLY A 127 14.69 0.19 14.82
N GLY A 128 14.45 1.17 13.97
CA GLY A 128 15.46 1.83 13.14
C GLY A 128 14.86 2.50 11.90
N SER A 129 15.63 3.33 11.20
CA SER A 129 15.26 3.86 9.89
C SER A 129 16.14 3.28 8.80
N VAL A 130 15.52 2.77 7.74
CA VAL A 130 16.21 2.16 6.60
C VAL A 130 15.77 2.79 5.30
N THR A 131 16.68 2.79 4.33
CA THR A 131 16.36 3.15 2.95
C THR A 131 16.17 1.87 2.15
N VAL A 132 15.00 1.75 1.52
CA VAL A 132 14.74 0.73 0.51
C VAL A 132 15.01 1.34 -0.86
N ARG A 133 15.83 0.67 -1.66
CA ARG A 133 16.19 1.05 -3.02
C ARG A 133 15.66 0.01 -3.99
N ALA A 134 15.08 0.50 -5.09
CA ALA A 134 14.69 -0.31 -6.24
C ALA A 134 15.42 0.17 -7.49
N VAL A 135 15.99 -0.78 -8.24
CA VAL A 135 16.62 -0.54 -9.54
C VAL A 135 15.86 -1.35 -10.59
N VAL A 136 15.33 -0.66 -11.60
CA VAL A 136 14.62 -1.30 -12.73
C VAL A 136 15.53 -1.21 -13.95
N GLU A 137 15.94 -2.36 -14.47
CA GLU A 137 16.82 -2.48 -15.62
C GLU A 137 16.02 -2.85 -16.88
N LEU A 138 16.36 -2.19 -17.99
CA LEU A 138 15.76 -2.38 -19.29
C LEU A 138 16.31 -3.64 -19.96
N ASN A 139 15.41 -4.46 -20.51
CA ASN A 139 15.80 -5.56 -21.38
C ASN A 139 16.45 -5.04 -22.68
N GLU A 140 17.50 -5.68 -23.18
CA GLU A 140 18.23 -5.25 -24.39
C GLU A 140 17.34 -5.14 -25.65
N ARG A 141 16.24 -5.92 -25.69
CA ARG A 141 15.26 -5.92 -26.78
C ARG A 141 14.15 -4.87 -26.59
N ALA A 142 14.06 -4.23 -25.43
CA ALA A 142 13.02 -3.30 -25.02
C ALA A 142 13.34 -1.81 -25.29
N ARG A 143 14.08 -1.49 -26.36
CA ARG A 143 14.72 -0.17 -26.57
C ARG A 143 13.80 1.06 -26.53
N LYS A 144 12.48 0.88 -26.68
CA LYS A 144 11.48 1.96 -26.64
C LYS A 144 10.77 2.09 -25.29
N HIS A 145 11.01 1.20 -24.32
CA HIS A 145 10.25 1.24 -23.07
C HIS A 145 10.71 2.38 -22.14
N PHE A 146 11.98 2.79 -22.19
CA PHE A 146 12.48 3.96 -21.46
C PHE A 146 12.67 5.15 -22.39
N VAL A 147 12.47 6.36 -21.86
CA VAL A 147 12.73 7.59 -22.61
C VAL A 147 14.24 7.73 -22.85
N GLY A 148 14.60 8.05 -24.10
CA GLY A 148 15.98 8.26 -24.52
C GLY A 148 16.79 6.96 -24.57
N GLN A 149 18.08 7.03 -24.20
CA GLN A 149 19.00 5.89 -24.20
C GLN A 149 19.27 5.34 -22.79
N ARG A 150 18.37 5.59 -21.84
CA ARG A 150 18.52 5.09 -20.46
C ARG A 150 18.37 3.56 -20.43
N LYS A 151 19.22 2.92 -19.63
CA LYS A 151 19.19 1.47 -19.40
C LYS A 151 18.61 1.06 -18.05
N SER A 152 18.54 2.00 -17.10
CA SER A 152 18.01 1.75 -15.77
C SER A 152 17.36 3.00 -15.19
N PHE A 153 16.43 2.77 -14.27
CA PHE A 153 15.97 3.77 -13.32
C PHE A 153 16.19 3.29 -11.90
N THR A 154 16.46 4.23 -11.00
CA THR A 154 16.67 3.97 -9.57
C THR A 154 15.79 4.90 -8.77
N THR A 155 15.20 4.38 -7.70
CA THR A 155 14.38 5.15 -6.76
C THR A 155 14.56 4.59 -5.36
N GLU A 156 14.32 5.44 -4.36
CA GLU A 156 14.52 5.14 -2.96
C GLU A 156 13.35 5.68 -2.12
N ILE A 157 13.09 5.02 -1.00
CA ILE A 157 12.14 5.47 0.01
C ILE A 157 12.66 5.08 1.39
N THR A 158 12.50 5.96 2.36
CA THR A 158 12.84 5.67 3.76
C THR A 158 11.63 5.04 4.45
N VAL A 159 11.88 3.95 5.18
CA VAL A 159 10.91 3.30 6.06
C VAL A 159 11.49 3.34 7.48
N THR A 160 10.69 3.83 8.41
CA THR A 160 11.01 3.84 9.84
C THR A 160 10.26 2.71 10.53
N VAL A 161 11.03 1.81 11.14
CA VAL A 161 10.54 0.80 12.06
C VAL A 161 10.61 1.35 13.47
N GLU A 162 9.50 1.36 14.18
CA GLU A 162 9.42 1.73 15.59
C GLU A 162 9.19 0.48 16.42
N ASP A 163 9.69 0.45 17.66
CA ASP A 163 9.43 -0.68 18.53
C ASP A 163 7.93 -0.73 18.87
N ALA A 164 7.34 -1.92 18.73
CA ALA A 164 5.97 -2.17 19.14
C ALA A 164 5.82 -1.86 20.63
N LEU A 165 4.67 -1.31 21.01
CA LEU A 165 4.37 -0.99 22.40
C LEU A 165 4.37 -2.27 23.23
N SER A 166 5.17 -2.30 24.29
CA SER A 166 5.21 -3.38 25.28
C SER A 166 5.21 -2.81 26.68
N LEU A 167 4.57 -3.52 27.61
CA LEU A 167 4.73 -3.26 29.03
C LEU A 167 6.00 -3.96 29.50
N ILE A 168 6.77 -3.30 30.35
CA ILE A 168 7.99 -3.86 30.96
C ILE A 168 7.64 -4.63 32.24
N GLN A 169 6.59 -4.21 32.96
CA GLN A 169 6.14 -4.87 34.17
C GLN A 169 4.61 -4.74 34.35
N PRO A 170 3.84 -5.84 34.21
CA PRO A 170 4.28 -7.15 33.71
C PRO A 170 4.82 -7.06 32.27
N GLU A 171 5.81 -7.90 31.93
CA GLU A 171 6.29 -7.98 30.54
C GLU A 171 5.19 -8.56 29.66
N MET A 172 4.57 -7.73 28.81
CA MET A 172 3.55 -8.19 27.87
C MET A 172 3.45 -7.29 26.64
N ALA A 173 3.23 -7.92 25.49
CA ALA A 173 2.91 -7.23 24.26
C ALA A 173 1.57 -6.50 24.41
N VAL A 174 1.54 -5.24 23.99
CA VAL A 174 0.33 -4.42 24.02
C VAL A 174 -0.23 -4.37 22.61
N ASN A 175 -1.42 -4.95 22.41
CA ASN A 175 -2.15 -4.77 21.17
C ASN A 175 -2.72 -3.34 21.15
N SER A 176 -2.03 -2.42 20.48
CA SER A 176 -2.45 -1.02 20.34
C SER A 176 -2.99 -0.72 18.95
N VAL A 177 -3.89 0.26 18.87
CA VAL A 177 -4.43 0.79 17.62
C VAL A 177 -3.77 2.13 17.33
N ARG A 178 -2.99 2.22 16.25
CA ARG A 178 -2.37 3.47 15.84
C ARG A 178 -3.29 4.26 14.92
N VAL A 179 -3.55 5.53 15.23
CA VAL A 179 -4.52 6.34 14.49
C VAL A 179 -3.93 7.71 14.17
N ALA A 180 -4.03 8.13 12.91
CA ALA A 180 -3.49 9.43 12.50
C ALA A 180 -4.14 10.59 13.27
N PRO A 181 -3.43 11.71 13.51
CA PRO A 181 -4.03 12.91 14.08
C PRO A 181 -5.19 13.43 13.22
N ASN A 182 -6.25 13.94 13.85
CA ASN A 182 -7.46 14.45 13.20
C ASN A 182 -8.21 13.44 12.31
N SER A 183 -8.18 12.16 12.68
CA SER A 183 -8.86 11.08 11.95
C SER A 183 -9.98 10.46 12.78
N GLN A 184 -10.78 9.62 12.11
CA GLN A 184 -11.92 8.93 12.72
C GLN A 184 -11.83 7.44 12.39
N LEU A 185 -11.98 6.59 13.40
CA LEU A 185 -11.97 5.13 13.26
C LEU A 185 -13.28 4.56 13.81
N LYS A 186 -14.01 3.77 13.01
CA LYS A 186 -15.21 3.10 13.47
C LYS A 186 -14.83 1.94 14.39
N MET A 187 -15.30 1.97 15.63
CA MET A 187 -15.10 0.88 16.57
C MET A 187 -16.23 -0.14 16.42
N VAL A 188 -15.86 -1.41 16.19
CA VAL A 188 -16.78 -2.54 16.09
C VAL A 188 -16.20 -3.70 16.89
N THR A 189 -17.07 -4.48 17.55
CA THR A 189 -16.69 -5.66 18.33
C THR A 189 -17.65 -6.81 18.05
N VAL A 190 -17.19 -8.03 18.32
CA VAL A 190 -17.99 -9.25 18.24
C VAL A 190 -18.98 -9.39 19.38
N TRP A 191 -18.83 -8.60 20.46
CA TRP A 191 -19.81 -8.57 21.54
C TRP A 191 -21.11 -7.91 21.09
N SER A 192 -22.21 -8.64 21.21
CA SER A 192 -23.55 -8.17 20.82
C SER A 192 -24.00 -6.93 21.60
N GLN A 193 -23.48 -6.72 22.83
CA GLN A 193 -23.72 -5.54 23.63
C GLN A 193 -22.42 -5.04 24.26
N ALA A 194 -21.84 -3.99 23.66
CA ALA A 194 -20.63 -3.36 24.16
C ALA A 194 -20.79 -1.84 24.22
N ALA A 195 -20.17 -1.22 25.23
CA ALA A 195 -20.00 0.21 25.32
C ALA A 195 -18.53 0.58 25.17
N PHE A 196 -18.25 1.54 24.30
CA PHE A 196 -16.93 2.14 24.17
C PHE A 196 -16.87 3.44 24.96
N SER A 197 -15.76 3.68 25.64
CA SER A 197 -15.55 4.90 26.41
C SER A 197 -14.07 5.28 26.45
N VAL A 198 -13.80 6.54 26.75
CA VAL A 198 -12.44 7.07 26.93
C VAL A 198 -12.32 7.52 28.38
N PRO A 199 -11.34 7.03 29.15
CA PRO A 199 -11.05 7.55 30.49
C PRO A 199 -10.80 9.05 30.46
N SER A 200 -11.22 9.77 31.51
CA SER A 200 -11.14 11.24 31.59
C SER A 200 -9.76 11.79 31.27
N ASP A 201 -8.71 11.07 31.68
CA ASP A 201 -7.31 11.46 31.52
C ASP A 201 -6.89 11.59 30.05
N PHE A 202 -7.59 10.86 29.16
CA PHE A 202 -7.30 10.84 27.72
C PHE A 202 -8.31 11.64 26.87
N SER A 203 -9.34 12.22 27.50
CA SER A 203 -10.42 12.96 26.82
C SER A 203 -9.94 14.16 25.99
N THR A 204 -8.75 14.69 26.29
CA THR A 204 -8.13 15.79 25.55
C THR A 204 -7.48 15.35 24.23
N ARG A 205 -7.17 14.06 24.08
CA ARG A 205 -6.50 13.47 22.89
C ARG A 205 -7.48 12.73 22.00
N VAL A 206 -8.37 11.95 22.61
CA VAL A 206 -9.34 11.14 21.88
C VAL A 206 -10.73 11.24 22.49
N SER A 207 -11.74 11.02 21.67
CA SER A 207 -13.13 10.96 22.09
C SER A 207 -13.86 9.85 21.35
N ILE A 208 -14.97 9.36 21.93
CA ILE A 208 -15.85 8.41 21.26
C ILE A 208 -17.21 9.05 21.08
N THR A 209 -17.69 9.02 19.85
CA THR A 209 -19.01 9.53 19.47
C THR A 209 -20.11 8.55 19.86
N SER A 210 -21.35 9.01 19.93
CA SER A 210 -22.52 8.17 20.26
C SER A 210 -22.76 7.07 19.23
N ASP A 211 -22.36 7.28 17.98
CA ASP A 211 -22.37 6.30 16.91
C ASP A 211 -21.11 5.42 16.89
N GLY A 212 -20.22 5.49 17.88
CA GLY A 212 -19.11 4.55 18.07
C GLY A 212 -17.88 4.80 17.19
N PHE A 213 -17.63 6.04 16.76
CA PHE A 213 -16.37 6.42 16.15
C PHE A 213 -15.40 6.95 17.20
N LEU A 214 -14.18 6.43 17.18
CA LEU A 214 -13.03 7.01 17.85
C LEU A 214 -12.52 8.19 17.02
N ARG A 215 -12.44 9.38 17.61
CA ARG A 215 -11.88 10.59 16.98
C ARG A 215 -10.61 11.02 17.67
N THR A 216 -9.58 11.33 16.89
CA THR A 216 -8.33 11.93 17.40
C THR A 216 -8.39 13.46 17.26
N ASN A 217 -8.05 14.18 18.33
CA ASN A 217 -8.20 15.64 18.41
C ASN A 217 -6.93 16.41 18.00
N GLY A 218 -6.13 15.84 17.10
CA GLY A 218 -4.93 16.48 16.53
C GLY A 218 -3.71 16.57 17.44
N LYS A 219 -3.80 16.13 18.71
CA LYS A 219 -2.67 16.02 19.63
C LYS A 219 -2.04 14.63 19.56
N GLU A 220 -0.75 14.58 19.28
CA GLU A 220 0.02 13.34 19.31
C GLU A 220 0.17 12.79 20.73
N GLY A 221 0.32 11.47 20.83
CA GLY A 221 0.62 10.76 22.07
C GLY A 221 -0.43 9.70 22.44
N SER A 222 -0.07 8.86 23.40
CA SER A 222 -0.88 7.69 23.78
C SER A 222 -2.19 8.03 24.47
N ALA A 223 -3.21 7.24 24.21
CA ALA A 223 -4.52 7.25 24.83
C ALA A 223 -4.99 5.81 25.08
N VAL A 224 -6.13 5.66 25.74
CA VAL A 224 -6.76 4.35 25.96
C VAL A 224 -8.25 4.46 25.65
N VAL A 225 -8.78 3.43 25.00
CA VAL A 225 -10.21 3.20 24.83
C VAL A 225 -10.60 2.00 25.67
N ALA A 226 -11.62 2.15 26.51
CA ALA A 226 -12.20 1.06 27.26
C ALA A 226 -13.42 0.51 26.52
N VAL A 227 -13.45 -0.82 26.34
CA VAL A 227 -14.58 -1.55 25.80
C VAL A 227 -15.16 -2.39 26.92
N ARG A 228 -16.41 -2.13 27.29
CA ARG A 228 -17.11 -2.87 28.34
C ARG A 228 -18.21 -3.74 27.76
N LYS A 229 -18.23 -5.00 28.14
CA LYS A 229 -19.30 -5.95 27.84
C LYS A 229 -20.49 -5.70 28.75
N LEU A 230 -21.63 -5.30 28.19
CA LEU A 230 -22.79 -4.87 28.97
C LEU A 230 -23.68 -6.03 29.43
N ASN A 231 -23.58 -7.18 28.78
CA ASN A 231 -24.37 -8.38 29.06
C ASN A 231 -23.61 -9.42 29.90
N SER A 232 -22.50 -9.04 30.54
CA SER A 232 -21.75 -9.92 31.43
C SER A 232 -21.90 -9.45 32.88
N PRO A 233 -22.22 -10.35 33.83
CA PRO A 233 -22.30 -9.99 35.25
C PRO A 233 -20.97 -9.50 35.82
N ASP A 234 -19.85 -9.88 35.19
CA ASP A 234 -18.50 -9.58 35.68
C ASP A 234 -17.98 -8.20 35.20
N ASN A 235 -18.77 -7.44 34.44
CA ASN A 235 -18.36 -6.15 33.86
C ASN A 235 -17.01 -6.23 33.12
N GLU A 236 -16.83 -7.30 32.34
CA GLU A 236 -15.63 -7.55 31.54
C GLU A 236 -15.27 -6.30 30.73
N THR A 237 -14.10 -5.72 31.05
CA THR A 237 -13.61 -4.47 30.47
C THR A 237 -12.24 -4.73 29.88
N VAL A 238 -12.10 -4.42 28.59
CA VAL A 238 -10.84 -4.48 27.86
C VAL A 238 -10.37 -3.06 27.61
N LEU A 239 -9.11 -2.79 27.95
CA LEU A 239 -8.45 -1.54 27.62
C LEU A 239 -7.64 -1.74 26.34
N ILE A 240 -7.92 -0.90 25.35
CA ILE A 240 -7.22 -0.88 24.06
C ILE A 240 -6.39 0.39 24.02
N PRO A 241 -5.06 0.28 24.09
CA PRO A 241 -4.19 1.44 23.93
C PRO A 241 -4.28 1.96 22.50
N VAL A 242 -4.30 3.28 22.38
CA VAL A 242 -4.40 4.01 21.11
C VAL A 242 -3.22 4.96 21.02
N THR A 243 -2.48 4.97 19.91
CA THR A 243 -1.25 5.75 19.74
C THR A 243 -1.22 6.60 18.49
#